data_AF-A0A497NGW8-F1
#
_entry.id   AF-A0A497NGW8-F1
#
_cell.length_a   1.000
_cell.length_b   1.000
_cell.length_c   1.000
_cell.angle_alpha   90.00
_cell.angle_beta   90.00
_cell.angle_gamma   90.00
#
_symmetry.space_group_name_H-M   'P 1'
#
loop_
_entity.id
_entity.type
_entity.pdbx_description
1 polymer ?
#
loop_
_entity_poly.entity_id
_entity_poly.type
_entity_poly.pdbx_seq_one_letter_code
_entity_poly.pdbx_strand_id
1 'polypeptide(L)'
;MKKLLLIVAIMLSTAMLFAPNISDAQVTGDINGDGRVNIQDVTLAASQYMLESSDSGYNATIVGKADLAEPFDGRINILDLATLISYYTG
;
A
#
# COMPACT_ATOMS: atom_id res chain seq x y z
N MET A 1 36.20 -5.80 30.63
CA MET A 1 35.90 -4.70 29.69
C MET A 1 35.48 -5.17 28.30
N LYS A 2 36.16 -6.12 27.65
CA LYS A 2 35.81 -6.59 26.28
C LYS A 2 34.38 -7.19 26.13
N LYS A 3 33.89 -7.92 27.14
CA LYS A 3 32.52 -8.49 27.16
C LYS A 3 31.42 -7.42 27.18
N LEU A 4 31.66 -6.31 27.88
CA LEU A 4 30.71 -5.19 27.95
C LEU A 4 30.62 -4.48 26.59
N LEU A 5 31.76 -4.30 25.92
CA LEU A 5 31.82 -3.69 24.58
C LEU A 5 31.10 -4.54 23.53
N LEU A 6 31.18 -5.87 23.64
CA LEU A 6 30.50 -6.81 22.75
C LEU A 6 28.98 -6.77 22.93
N ILE A 7 28.49 -6.70 24.17
CA ILE A 7 27.06 -6.58 24.47
C ILE A 7 26.50 -5.26 23.91
N VAL A 8 27.22 -4.15 24.10
CA VAL A 8 26.82 -2.84 23.54
C VAL A 8 26.79 -2.87 22.01
N ALA A 9 27.78 -3.49 21.36
CA ALA A 9 27.81 -3.62 19.91
C ALA A 9 26.65 -4.46 19.35
N ILE A 10 26.28 -5.56 20.03
CA ILE A 10 25.14 -6.41 19.66
C ILE A 10 23.82 -5.65 19.85
N MET A 11 23.66 -4.90 20.95
CA MET A 11 22.47 -4.09 21.18
C MET A 11 22.31 -2.98 20.13
N LEU A 12 23.42 -2.39 19.69
CA LEU A 12 23.40 -1.34 18.66
C LEU A 12 23.08 -1.91 17.28
N SER A 13 23.60 -3.10 16.94
CA SER A 13 23.32 -3.76 15.66
C SER A 13 21.89 -4.29 15.59
N THR A 14 21.34 -4.82 16.68
CA THR A 14 19.94 -5.25 16.72
C THR A 14 18.98 -4.07 16.71
N ALA A 15 19.30 -2.95 17.35
CA ALA A 15 18.47 -1.75 17.31
C ALA A 15 18.26 -1.20 15.88
N MET A 16 19.26 -1.33 14.98
CA MET A 16 19.12 -0.96 13.57
C MET A 16 18.19 -1.90 12.77
N LEU A 17 18.03 -3.15 13.18
CA LEU A 17 17.07 -4.10 12.58
C LEU A 17 15.62 -3.85 13.03
N PHE A 18 15.43 -3.10 14.13
CA PHE A 18 14.13 -2.75 14.70
C PHE A 18 13.78 -1.27 14.56
N ALA A 19 14.58 -0.47 13.85
CA ALA A 19 14.07 0.79 13.35
C ALA A 19 12.83 0.44 12.53
N PRO A 20 11.61 0.90 12.88
CA PRO A 20 10.53 0.81 11.94
C PRO A 20 11.07 1.48 10.69
N ASN A 21 11.14 0.75 9.58
CA ASN A 21 11.13 1.41 8.29
C ASN A 21 9.94 2.34 8.42
N ILE A 22 10.18 3.64 8.51
CA ILE A 22 9.11 4.63 8.47
C ILE A 22 8.62 4.47 7.05
N SER A 23 7.72 3.51 6.88
CA SER A 23 7.03 3.20 5.65
C SER A 23 6.56 4.55 5.16
N ASP A 24 6.95 4.91 3.94
CA ASP A 24 6.43 6.08 3.26
C ASP A 24 4.97 6.24 3.63
N ALA A 25 4.60 7.42 4.15
CA ALA A 25 3.24 7.66 4.57
C ALA A 25 2.33 7.24 3.43
N GLN A 26 1.50 6.21 3.65
CA GLN A 26 0.73 5.58 2.58
C GLN A 26 -0.10 6.66 1.89
N VAL A 27 0.30 7.00 0.66
CA VAL A 27 -0.39 8.02 -0.13
C VAL A 27 -1.70 7.40 -0.59
N THR A 28 -2.83 8.02 -0.25
CA THR A 28 -4.13 7.57 -0.74
C THR A 28 -4.12 7.57 -2.27
N GLY A 29 -4.48 6.43 -2.87
CA GLY A 29 -4.43 6.23 -4.32
C GLY A 29 -3.10 5.69 -4.87
N ASP A 30 -2.03 5.60 -4.06
CA ASP A 30 -0.78 4.94 -4.44
C ASP A 30 -0.92 3.42 -4.22
N ILE A 31 -1.42 2.75 -5.25
CA ILE A 31 -1.80 1.34 -5.20
C ILE A 31 -0.55 0.46 -5.32
N ASN A 32 0.41 0.85 -6.16
CA ASN A 32 1.64 0.09 -6.37
C ASN A 32 2.72 0.39 -5.29
N GLY A 33 2.58 1.46 -4.51
CA GLY A 33 3.48 1.85 -3.43
C GLY A 33 4.76 2.55 -3.90
N ASP A 34 4.74 3.22 -5.06
CA ASP A 34 5.90 3.90 -5.65
C ASP A 34 6.06 5.37 -5.22
N GLY A 35 5.15 5.86 -4.38
CA GLY A 35 5.12 7.23 -3.86
C GLY A 35 4.44 8.23 -4.80
N ARG A 36 3.84 7.80 -5.91
CA ARG A 36 3.11 8.64 -6.86
C ARG A 36 1.75 8.03 -7.14
N VAL A 37 0.80 8.88 -7.52
CA VAL A 37 -0.50 8.42 -8.03
C VAL A 37 -0.57 8.75 -9.50
N ASN A 38 -0.46 7.71 -10.34
CA ASN A 38 -0.39 7.86 -11.78
C ASN A 38 -1.19 6.76 -12.52
N ILE A 39 -1.00 6.68 -13.84
CA ILE A 39 -1.73 5.74 -14.70
C ILE A 39 -1.51 4.26 -14.32
N GLN A 40 -0.39 3.93 -13.67
CA GLN A 40 -0.13 2.58 -13.18
C GLN A 40 -1.12 2.18 -12.08
N ASP A 41 -1.43 3.09 -11.15
CA ASP A 41 -2.42 2.86 -10.10
C ASP A 41 -3.82 2.70 -10.67
N VAL A 42 -4.19 3.55 -11.63
CA VAL A 42 -5.47 3.45 -12.34
C VAL A 42 -5.59 2.11 -13.07
N THR A 43 -4.51 1.65 -13.69
CA THR A 43 -4.49 0.36 -14.40
C THR A 43 -4.65 -0.81 -13.42
N LEU A 44 -3.99 -0.76 -12.26
CA LEU A 44 -4.15 -1.77 -11.21
C LEU A 44 -5.57 -1.79 -10.64
N ALA A 45 -6.14 -0.64 -10.29
CA ALA A 45 -7.53 -0.55 -9.84
C ALA A 45 -8.50 -1.09 -10.90
N ALA A 46 -8.36 -0.67 -12.15
CA ALA A 46 -9.21 -1.13 -13.25
C ALA A 46 -9.11 -2.64 -13.52
N SER A 47 -7.96 -3.27 -13.22
CA SER A 47 -7.80 -4.73 -13.33
C SER A 47 -8.69 -5.52 -12.38
N GLN A 48 -9.21 -4.87 -11.33
CA GLN A 48 -10.06 -5.47 -10.31
C GLN A 48 -11.51 -4.95 -10.38
N TYR A 49 -11.87 -4.25 -11.45
CA TYR A 49 -13.18 -3.63 -11.61
C TYR A 49 -14.31 -4.67 -11.53
N MET A 50 -15.23 -4.45 -10.60
CA MET A 50 -16.42 -5.28 -10.32
C MET A 50 -16.14 -6.75 -9.96
N LEU A 51 -14.90 -7.12 -9.64
CA LEU A 51 -14.59 -8.47 -9.15
C LEU A 51 -15.10 -8.68 -7.72
N GLU A 52 -15.47 -9.92 -7.42
CA GLU A 52 -15.86 -10.39 -6.10
C GLU A 52 -14.74 -11.23 -5.47
N SER A 53 -14.74 -11.36 -4.15
CA SER A 53 -13.76 -12.20 -3.44
C SER A 53 -13.78 -13.68 -3.83
N SER A 54 -14.86 -14.14 -4.49
CA SER A 54 -14.97 -15.50 -5.05
C SER A 54 -14.36 -15.65 -6.45
N ASP A 55 -14.06 -14.55 -7.15
CA ASP A 55 -13.52 -14.61 -8.51
C ASP A 55 -12.04 -14.98 -8.50
N SER A 56 -11.62 -15.82 -9.44
CA SER A 56 -10.25 -16.36 -9.49
C SER A 56 -9.15 -15.31 -9.72
N GLY A 57 -9.53 -14.10 -10.14
CA GLY A 57 -8.62 -12.97 -10.40
C GLY A 57 -8.64 -11.88 -9.33
N TYR A 58 -9.45 -12.06 -8.28
CA TYR A 58 -9.59 -11.07 -7.21
C TYR A 58 -8.32 -10.96 -6.37
N ASN A 59 -7.85 -9.74 -6.19
CA ASN A 59 -6.68 -9.40 -5.41
C ASN A 59 -7.06 -8.42 -4.29
N ALA A 60 -7.24 -8.97 -3.09
CA ALA A 60 -7.61 -8.22 -1.89
C ALA A 60 -6.65 -7.07 -1.55
N THR A 61 -5.36 -7.20 -1.90
CA THR A 61 -4.36 -6.16 -1.65
C THR A 61 -4.57 -4.95 -2.54
N ILE A 62 -4.92 -5.15 -3.81
CA ILE A 62 -5.25 -4.05 -4.72
C ILE A 62 -6.58 -3.42 -4.29
N VAL A 63 -7.61 -4.24 -4.06
CA VAL A 63 -8.95 -3.77 -3.68
C VAL A 63 -8.91 -2.96 -2.38
N GLY A 64 -8.22 -3.45 -1.34
CA GLY A 64 -8.12 -2.72 -0.07
C GLY A 64 -7.39 -1.37 -0.16
N LYS A 65 -6.64 -1.11 -1.24
CA LYS A 65 -6.02 0.20 -1.52
C LYS A 65 -6.83 1.07 -2.47
N ALA A 66 -7.76 0.48 -3.21
CA ALA A 66 -8.43 1.09 -4.34
C ALA A 66 -9.96 1.21 -4.18
N ASP A 67 -10.55 0.62 -3.15
CA ASP A 67 -11.92 0.85 -2.67
C ASP A 67 -11.95 2.19 -1.91
N LEU A 68 -12.08 3.27 -2.67
CA LEU A 68 -11.80 4.65 -2.26
C LEU A 68 -13.07 5.49 -2.09
N ALA A 69 -14.22 4.99 -2.51
CA ALA A 69 -15.51 5.66 -2.39
C ALA A 69 -16.52 4.80 -1.62
N GLU A 70 -17.51 5.45 -1.00
CA GLU A 70 -18.66 4.73 -0.47
C GLU A 70 -19.29 3.86 -1.57
N PRO A 71 -19.62 2.59 -1.30
CA PRO A 71 -19.91 2.02 0.03
C PRO A 71 -18.74 1.37 0.79
N PHE A 72 -17.51 1.32 0.27
CA PHE A 72 -16.40 0.57 0.86
C PHE A 72 -16.70 -0.92 1.08
N ASP A 73 -17.28 -1.56 0.06
CA ASP A 73 -17.82 -2.92 0.12
C ASP A 73 -16.85 -3.99 -0.40
N GLY A 74 -15.59 -3.63 -0.64
CA GLY A 74 -14.61 -4.53 -1.22
C GLY A 74 -14.84 -4.79 -2.71
N ARG A 75 -15.56 -3.90 -3.42
CA ARG A 75 -15.70 -3.94 -4.88
C ARG A 75 -15.33 -2.61 -5.48
N ILE A 76 -14.32 -2.63 -6.35
CA ILE A 76 -13.96 -1.46 -7.14
C ILE A 76 -15.03 -1.23 -8.20
N ASN A 77 -15.73 -0.11 -8.09
CA ASN A 77 -16.70 0.35 -9.07
C ASN A 77 -16.26 1.70 -9.67
N ILE A 78 -17.14 2.34 -10.43
CA ILE A 78 -16.80 3.58 -11.14
C ILE A 78 -16.54 4.75 -10.21
N LEU A 79 -17.18 4.78 -9.02
CA LEU A 79 -16.97 5.83 -8.03
C LEU A 79 -15.56 5.76 -7.45
N ASP A 80 -15.02 4.56 -7.25
CA ASP A 80 -13.65 4.35 -6.82
C ASP A 80 -12.64 4.84 -7.84
N LEU A 81 -12.82 4.45 -9.11
CA LEU A 81 -11.96 4.90 -10.20
C LEU A 81 -12.04 6.42 -10.39
N ALA A 82 -13.23 7.02 -10.31
CA ALA A 82 -13.40 8.46 -10.37
C ALA A 82 -12.73 9.17 -9.18
N THR A 83 -12.83 8.58 -7.99
CA THR A 83 -12.18 9.11 -6.77
C THR A 83 -10.67 9.01 -6.85
N LEU A 84 -10.12 7.93 -7.40
CA LEU A 84 -8.68 7.77 -7.64
C LEU A 84 -8.10 8.90 -8.48
N ILE A 85 -8.82 9.39 -9.50
CA ILE A 85 -8.37 10.50 -10.34
C ILE A 85 -8.21 11.81 -9.53
N SER A 86 -8.92 11.99 -8.42
CA SER A 86 -8.75 13.17 -7.56
C SER A 86 -7.38 13.22 -6.87
N TYR A 87 -6.69 12.09 -6.78
CA TYR A 87 -5.35 11.96 -6.23
C TYR A 87 -4.25 11.98 -7.30
N TYR A 88 -4.59 11.99 -8.59
CA TYR A 88 -3.63 11.87 -9.69
C TYR A 88 -2.64 13.04 -9.74
N THR A 89 -1.33 12.76 -9.63
CA THR A 89 -0.29 13.80 -9.50
C THR A 89 0.46 14.14 -10.78
N GLY A 90 0.33 13.33 -11.84
CA GLY A 90 1.06 13.54 -13.11
C GLY A 90 2.53 13.15 -13.09
#